data_AF-A0A934J0K5-F1
#
_entry.id   AF-A0A934J0K5-F1
#
_cell.length_a   1.000
_cell.length_b   1.000
_cell.length_c   1.000
_cell.angle_alpha   90.00
_cell.angle_beta   90.00
_cell.angle_gamma   90.00
#
_symmetry.space_group_name_H-M   'P 1'
#
loop_
_entity.id
_entity.type
_entity.pdbx_description
1 polymer ?
#
loop_
_entity_poly.entity_id
_entity_poly.type
_entity_poly.pdbx_seq_one_letter_code
_entity_poly.pdbx_strand_id
1 'polypeptide(L)'
;MIQNVPMSMCRTYVLMDAWYPSASVLQTSTERGFHVISGLKTNRIFYPQGIRQSLKNFASYISKSDTDLVTIGSSTYRVYQ
;
A
#
# COMPACT_ATOMS: atom_id res chain seq x y z
N MET A 1 -7.50 1.35 15.99
CA MET A 1 -8.39 0.70 14.99
C MET A 1 -7.75 -0.59 14.46
N ILE A 2 -6.67 -0.54 13.66
CA ILE A 2 -5.98 -1.75 13.17
C ILE A 2 -5.42 -2.62 14.31
N GLN A 3 -5.03 -2.00 15.42
CA GLN A 3 -4.58 -2.68 16.64
C GLN A 3 -5.66 -3.53 17.34
N ASN A 4 -6.93 -3.36 16.98
CA ASN A 4 -8.01 -4.12 17.59
C ASN A 4 -8.48 -5.25 16.67
N VAL A 5 -7.97 -5.32 15.43
CA VAL A 5 -8.30 -6.38 14.49
C VAL A 5 -7.63 -7.67 14.97
N PRO A 6 -8.38 -8.77 15.16
CA PRO A 6 -7.83 -10.03 15.64
C PRO A 6 -6.78 -10.57 14.66
N MET A 7 -5.70 -11.14 15.19
CA MET A 7 -4.71 -11.82 14.38
C MET A 7 -5.28 -13.15 13.89
N SER A 8 -5.03 -13.47 12.62
CA SER A 8 -5.46 -14.72 12.00
C SER A 8 -4.23 -15.51 11.55
N MET A 9 -4.31 -16.84 11.61
CA MET A 9 -3.28 -17.70 11.01
C MET A 9 -3.36 -17.71 9.48
N CYS A 10 -4.46 -17.19 8.91
CA CYS A 10 -4.62 -17.05 7.47
C CYS A 10 -4.13 -15.68 6.99
N ARG A 11 -3.68 -15.63 5.73
CA ARG A 11 -3.33 -14.37 5.06
C ARG A 11 -4.50 -13.39 5.16
N THR A 12 -4.24 -12.26 5.80
CA THR A 12 -5.24 -11.22 6.04
C THR A 12 -4.91 -10.02 5.16
N TYR A 13 -5.89 -9.58 4.37
CA TYR A 13 -5.77 -8.41 3.51
C TYR A 13 -6.60 -7.26 4.10
N VAL A 14 -5.97 -6.09 4.23
CA VAL A 14 -6.62 -4.86 4.66
C VAL A 14 -6.79 -3.95 3.45
N LEU A 15 -8.05 -3.79 3.03
CA LEU A 15 -8.43 -2.79 2.04
C LEU A 15 -8.64 -1.47 2.76
N MET A 16 -7.90 -0.43 2.37
CA MET A 16 -8.07 0.90 2.96
C MET A 16 -8.16 1.97 1.87
N ASP A 17 -8.94 3.00 2.16
CA ASP A 17 -9.03 4.18 1.31
C ASP A 17 -7.72 4.98 1.34
N ALA A 18 -7.41 5.69 0.24
CA ALA A 18 -6.14 6.39 0.03
C ALA A 18 -5.84 7.52 1.02
N TRP A 19 -6.79 7.89 1.88
CA TRP A 19 -6.61 8.86 2.95
C TRP A 19 -6.01 8.27 4.23
N TYR A 20 -6.14 6.96 4.44
CA TYR A 20 -5.73 6.26 5.66
C TYR A 20 -4.31 5.68 5.74
N PRO A 21 -3.56 5.42 4.66
CA PRO A 21 -2.21 4.85 4.78
C PRO A 21 -1.24 5.90 5.34
N SER A 22 -1.09 5.90 6.66
CA SER A 22 -0.03 6.62 7.38
C SER A 22 1.11 5.65 7.72
N ALA A 23 2.29 6.19 8.02
CA ALA A 23 3.44 5.37 8.42
C ALA A 23 3.11 4.46 9.62
N SER A 24 2.42 4.98 10.63
CA SER A 24 2.01 4.19 11.80
C SER A 24 1.03 3.08 11.46
N VAL A 25 0.04 3.35 10.59
CA VAL A 25 -0.95 2.35 10.16
C VAL A 25 -0.29 1.24 9.35
N LEU A 26 0.60 1.60 8.42
CA LEU A 26 1.34 0.62 7.60
C LEU A 26 2.28 -0.21 8.47
N GLN A 27 3.04 0.41 9.37
CA GLN A 27 3.93 -0.28 10.28
C GLN A 27 3.18 -1.27 11.18
N THR A 28 2.10 -0.84 11.83
CA THR A 28 1.30 -1.74 12.67
C THR A 28 0.65 -2.87 11.85
N SER A 29 0.27 -2.61 10.60
CA SER A 29 -0.25 -3.67 9.72
C SER A 29 0.82 -4.71 9.42
N THR A 30 2.05 -4.27 9.10
CA THR A 30 3.20 -5.15 8.88
C THR A 30 3.54 -5.96 10.14
N GLU A 31 3.59 -5.32 11.31
CA GLU A 31 3.84 -5.98 12.60
C GLU A 31 2.81 -7.07 12.92
N ARG A 32 1.58 -6.91 12.41
CA ARG A 32 0.50 -7.89 12.56
C ARG A 32 0.45 -8.95 11.46
N GLY A 33 1.35 -8.89 10.49
CA GLY A 33 1.34 -9.78 9.33
C GLY A 33 0.18 -9.53 8.35
N PHE A 34 -0.39 -8.32 8.36
CA PHE A 34 -1.46 -7.95 7.44
C PHE A 34 -0.89 -7.40 6.13
N HIS A 35 -1.48 -7.84 5.02
CA HIS A 35 -1.18 -7.29 3.69
C HIS A 35 -2.10 -6.11 3.41
N VAL A 36 -1.53 -4.92 3.21
CA VAL A 36 -2.30 -3.71 2.92
C VAL A 36 -2.45 -3.55 1.41
N ILE A 37 -3.68 -3.32 0.95
CA ILE A 37 -3.98 -2.86 -0.42
C ILE A 37 -4.65 -1.50 -0.30
N SER A 38 -3.98 -0.47 -0.82
CA SER A 38 -4.43 0.92 -0.73
C SER A 38 -3.96 1.73 -1.92
N GLY A 39 -4.76 2.73 -2.30
CA GLY A 39 -4.23 3.84 -3.09
C GLY A 39 -3.28 4.70 -2.25
N LEU A 40 -2.25 5.26 -2.88
CA LEU A 40 -1.38 6.25 -2.27
C LEU A 40 -1.47 7.56 -3.05
N LYS A 41 -1.71 8.66 -2.35
CA LYS A 41 -1.68 9.99 -2.97
C LYS A 41 -0.22 10.37 -3.29
N THR A 42 0.02 10.88 -4.49
CA THR A 42 1.38 11.21 -4.99
C THR A 42 2.05 12.38 -4.25
N ASN A 43 1.29 13.17 -3.49
CA ASN A 43 1.81 14.27 -2.67
C ASN A 43 2.47 13.81 -1.35
N ARG A 44 2.85 12.53 -1.24
CA ARG A 44 3.51 11.95 -0.06
C ARG A 44 5.03 11.87 -0.26
N ILE A 45 5.76 11.94 0.86
CA ILE A 45 7.18 11.59 0.93
C ILE A 45 7.25 10.21 1.59
N PHE A 46 8.14 9.37 1.08
CA PHE A 46 8.40 8.04 1.61
C PHE A 46 9.91 7.75 1.61
N TYR A 47 10.31 6.65 2.24
CA TYR A 47 11.70 6.32 2.53
C TYR A 47 12.05 4.91 2.06
N PRO A 48 11.99 4.63 0.73
CA PRO A 48 12.45 3.35 0.21
C PRO A 48 13.92 3.14 0.60
N GLN A 49 14.22 2.03 1.27
CA GLN A 49 15.57 1.71 1.77
C GLN A 49 16.18 2.84 2.64
N GLY A 50 15.35 3.64 3.31
CA GLY A 50 15.79 4.78 4.12
C GLY A 50 16.09 6.06 3.33
N ILE A 51 15.98 6.05 2.00
CA ILE A 51 16.27 7.20 1.14
C ILE A 51 15.03 8.08 1.01
N ARG A 52 15.11 9.34 1.42
CA ARG A 52 13.99 10.28 1.30
C ARG A 52 13.65 10.54 -0.18
N GLN A 53 12.44 10.20 -0.59
CA GLN A 53 11.96 10.43 -1.96
C GLN A 53 10.51 10.92 -1.98
N SER A 54 10.17 11.78 -2.94
CA SER A 54 8.78 12.13 -3.25
C SER A 54 8.12 10.99 -3.99
N LEU A 55 6.92 10.58 -3.56
CA LEU A 55 6.17 9.52 -4.21
C LEU A 55 5.78 9.91 -5.64
N LYS A 56 5.53 11.21 -5.89
CA LYS A 56 5.30 11.74 -7.24
C LYS A 56 6.48 11.48 -8.18
N ASN A 57 7.70 11.70 -7.71
CA ASN A 57 8.91 11.47 -8.51
C ASN A 57 9.16 9.96 -8.65
N PHE A 58 8.91 9.18 -7.60
CA PHE A 58 9.04 7.73 -7.68
C PHE A 58 8.09 7.13 -8.72
N ALA A 59 6.83 7.58 -8.73
CA ALA A 59 5.82 7.11 -9.68
C ALA A 59 6.22 7.34 -11.15
N SER A 60 7.02 8.36 -11.47
CA SER A 60 7.49 8.56 -12.85
C SER A 60 8.53 7.54 -13.31
N TYR A 61 9.15 6.79 -12.38
CA TYR A 61 10.06 5.69 -12.70
C TYR A 61 9.36 4.34 -12.83
N ILE A 62 8.08 4.24 -12.46
CA ILE A 62 7.30 3.01 -12.55
C ILE A 62 6.77 2.88 -13.98
N SER A 63 7.22 1.86 -14.68
CA SER A 63 6.69 1.50 -16.01
C SER A 63 5.51 0.55 -15.88
N LYS A 64 4.80 0.30 -17.00
CA LYS A 64 3.72 -0.70 -17.01
C LYS A 64 4.26 -2.10 -16.69
N SER A 65 5.45 -2.49 -17.16
CA SER A 65 6.01 -3.82 -16.87
C SER A 65 6.33 -4.02 -15.38
N ASP A 66 6.47 -2.94 -14.61
CA ASP A 66 6.72 -3.00 -13.16
C ASP A 66 5.41 -3.10 -12.35
N THR A 67 4.27 -3.30 -13.01
CA THR A 67 2.95 -3.32 -12.36
C THR A 67 2.12 -4.50 -12.81
N ASP A 68 1.33 -5.02 -11.86
CA ASP A 68 0.38 -6.10 -12.09
C ASP A 68 -1.01 -5.55 -12.40
N LEU A 69 -1.72 -6.21 -13.31
CA LEU A 69 -3.09 -5.85 -13.65
C LEU A 69 -4.05 -6.58 -12.70
N VAL A 70 -4.73 -5.81 -11.84
CA VAL A 70 -5.65 -6.33 -10.83
C VAL A 70 -7.08 -5.90 -11.17
N THR A 71 -7.99 -6.85 -11.27
CA THR A 71 -9.42 -6.57 -11.55
C THR A 71 -10.26 -6.79 -10.30
N ILE A 72 -11.07 -5.80 -9.93
CA ILE A 72 -11.97 -5.80 -8.78
C ILE A 72 -13.36 -5.48 -9.31
N GLY A 73 -14.24 -6.48 -9.38
CA GLY A 73 -15.55 -6.34 -10.02
C GLY A 73 -15.42 -5.99 -11.49
N SER A 74 -16.01 -4.87 -11.91
CA SER A 74 -15.92 -4.35 -13.28
C SER A 74 -14.74 -3.41 -13.53
N SER A 75 -13.92 -3.13 -12.51
CA SER A 75 -12.84 -2.14 -12.58
C SER A 75 -11.48 -2.81 -12.60
N THR A 76 -10.58 -2.28 -13.42
CA THR A 76 -9.21 -2.79 -13.56
C THR A 76 -8.20 -1.72 -13.18
N TYR A 77 -7.23 -2.10 -12.36
CA TYR A 77 -6.18 -1.25 -11.82
C TYR A 77 -4.80 -1.81 -12.15
N ARG A 78 -3.79 -0.94 -12.24
CA ARG A 78 -2.38 -1.36 -12.25
C ARG A 78 -1.81 -1.14 -10.87
N VAL A 79 -1.27 -2.18 -10.26
CA VAL A 79 -0.77 -2.18 -8.89
C VAL A 79 0.75 -2.36 -8.91
N TYR A 80 1.45 -1.54 -8.12
CA TYR A 80 2.87 -1.67 -7.85
C TYR A 80 3.03 -2.31 -6.47
N GLN A 81 3.87 -3.34 -6.35
CA GLN A 81 4.10 -4.10 -5.10
C GLN A 81 5.52 -3.98 -4.59
#